data_AF-A0AAJ0UCU5-F1
#
_entry.id   AF-A0AAJ0UCU5-F1
#
_cell.length_a   1.000
_cell.length_b   1.000
_cell.length_c   1.000
_cell.angle_alpha   90.00
_cell.angle_beta   90.00
_cell.angle_gamma   90.00
#
_symmetry.space_group_name_H-M   'P 1'
#
loop_
_entity.id
_entity.type
_entity.pdbx_description
1 polymer ?
#
loop_
_entity_poly.entity_id
_entity_poly.type
_entity_poly.pdbx_seq_one_letter_code
_entity_poly.pdbx_strand_id
1 'polypeptide(L)'
;MKQTLLNERYPLFVLRLDRDETDYQSVDAICNYFRGCIEAHRCGQFIAVFDHYAHTCSLPDGAVESDIRAAKNVLFCFGLTLPSAEILGLRPRSIGVAELDHQFVISFMEAPMPLANAAMEDWALGLRQTDAEPENGRPHTALI
;
A
#
# COMPACT_ATOMS: atom_id res chain seq x y z
N MET A 1 23.70 0.18 24.23
CA MET A 1 22.49 0.51 23.44
C MET A 1 21.76 1.62 24.18
N LYS A 2 21.42 2.73 23.52
CA LYS A 2 20.69 3.85 24.13
C LYS A 2 19.36 3.99 23.38
N GLN A 3 18.24 3.88 24.08
CA GLN A 3 16.94 4.22 23.52
C GLN A 3 16.88 5.74 23.30
N THR A 4 16.42 6.19 22.14
CA THR A 4 16.26 7.61 21.81
C THR A 4 15.02 7.75 20.94
N LEU A 5 14.24 8.80 21.15
CA LEU A 5 13.08 9.12 20.31
C LEU A 5 13.54 10.02 19.16
N LEU A 6 13.20 9.63 17.94
CA LEU A 6 13.45 10.40 16.73
C LEU A 6 12.09 10.58 16.03
N ASN A 7 11.57 11.81 16.03
CA ASN A 7 10.23 12.20 15.59
C ASN A 7 9.09 11.53 16.39
N GLU A 8 8.51 12.26 17.35
CA GLU A 8 7.52 11.75 18.32
C GLU A 8 6.12 11.45 17.74
N ARG A 9 5.88 11.74 16.47
CA ARG A 9 4.61 11.47 15.80
C ARG A 9 4.77 10.25 14.89
N TYR A 10 3.81 9.34 14.97
CA TYR A 10 3.64 8.23 14.02
C TYR A 10 2.35 8.44 13.20
N PRO A 11 2.32 9.41 12.28
CA PRO A 11 1.17 9.61 11.40
C PRO A 11 1.03 8.40 10.49
N LEU A 12 -0.20 7.93 10.33
CA LEU A 12 -0.54 6.80 9.49
C LEU A 12 -1.55 7.28 8.44
N PHE A 13 -1.25 7.02 7.17
CA PHE A 13 -2.26 7.07 6.11
C PHE A 13 -3.00 5.74 6.11
N VAL A 14 -4.33 5.80 6.02
CA VAL A 14 -5.19 4.62 5.98
C VAL A 14 -6.22 4.82 4.88
N LEU A 15 -6.25 3.88 3.94
CA LEU A 15 -7.30 3.76 2.93
C LEU A 15 -8.09 2.48 3.20
N ARG A 16 -9.42 2.61 3.23
CA ARG A 16 -10.35 1.49 3.24
C ARG A 16 -11.00 1.42 1.86
N LEU A 17 -11.10 0.21 1.33
CA LEU A 17 -11.69 -0.09 0.03
C LEU A 17 -12.72 -1.19 0.20
N ASP A 18 -14.00 -0.86 0.00
CA ASP A 18 -15.03 -1.88 -0.14
C ASP A 18 -14.78 -2.70 -1.42
N ARG A 19 -15.34 -3.91 -1.47
CA ARG A 19 -15.08 -4.86 -2.59
C ARG A 19 -15.52 -4.33 -3.96
N ASP A 20 -16.49 -3.42 -3.99
CA ASP A 20 -17.01 -2.79 -5.20
C ASP A 20 -16.24 -1.51 -5.59
N GLU A 21 -15.36 -1.00 -4.74
CA GLU A 21 -14.51 0.15 -5.06
C GLU A 21 -13.24 -0.23 -5.84
N THR A 22 -12.95 -1.53 -6.03
CA THR A 22 -11.72 -1.99 -6.66
C THR A 22 -11.91 -3.28 -7.46
N ASP A 23 -11.18 -3.43 -8.57
CA ASP A 23 -11.16 -4.67 -9.35
C ASP A 23 -10.27 -5.76 -8.74
N TYR A 24 -9.38 -5.41 -7.80
CA TYR A 24 -8.47 -6.37 -7.18
C TYR A 24 -9.20 -7.32 -6.25
N GLN A 25 -8.96 -8.62 -6.42
CA GLN A 25 -9.68 -9.68 -5.70
C GLN A 25 -8.91 -10.31 -4.54
N SER A 26 -7.65 -9.91 -4.32
CA SER A 26 -6.82 -10.48 -3.26
C SER A 26 -5.71 -9.55 -2.79
N VAL A 27 -5.22 -9.79 -1.56
CA VAL A 27 -4.02 -9.12 -1.02
C VAL A 27 -2.83 -9.28 -1.95
N ASP A 28 -2.62 -10.45 -2.57
CA ASP A 28 -1.52 -10.69 -3.48
C ASP A 28 -1.61 -9.84 -4.76
N ALA A 29 -2.81 -9.65 -5.30
CA ALA A 29 -3.01 -8.81 -6.47
C ALA A 29 -2.68 -7.33 -6.15
N ILE A 30 -3.11 -6.85 -4.98
CA ILE A 30 -2.80 -5.50 -4.49
C ILE A 30 -1.29 -5.34 -4.21
N CYS A 31 -0.65 -6.34 -3.61
CA CYS A 31 0.80 -6.31 -3.41
C CYS A 31 1.58 -6.23 -4.73
N ASN A 32 1.12 -6.97 -5.76
CA ASN A 32 1.71 -6.92 -7.09
C ASN A 32 1.49 -5.56 -7.78
N TYR A 33 0.32 -4.94 -7.59
CA TYR A 33 0.08 -3.56 -8.03
C TYR A 33 1.10 -2.60 -7.41
N PHE A 34 1.26 -2.60 -6.09
CA PHE A 34 2.22 -1.72 -5.42
C PHE A 34 3.65 -1.99 -5.87
N ARG A 35 4.03 -3.25 -6.05
CA ARG A 35 5.33 -3.60 -6.61
C ARG A 35 5.55 -2.94 -7.97
N GLY A 36 4.56 -3.01 -8.87
CA GLY A 36 4.63 -2.34 -10.17
C GLY A 36 4.80 -0.82 -10.05
N CYS A 37 4.04 -0.16 -9.17
CA CYS A 37 4.20 1.27 -8.89
C CYS A 37 5.60 1.62 -8.38
N ILE A 38 6.13 0.82 -7.45
CA ILE A 38 7.46 1.02 -6.86
C ILE A 38 8.56 0.83 -7.91
N GLU A 39 8.50 -0.23 -8.71
CA GLU A 39 9.49 -0.54 -9.76
C GLU A 39 9.45 0.49 -10.90
N ALA A 40 8.28 1.08 -11.20
CA ALA A 40 8.15 2.15 -12.18
C ALA A 40 8.60 3.52 -11.68
N HIS A 41 8.67 3.73 -10.36
CA HIS A 41 9.02 5.02 -9.78
C HIS A 41 10.54 5.23 -9.77
N ARG A 42 11.01 6.34 -10.35
CA ARG A 42 12.44 6.67 -10.52
C ARG A 42 13.31 6.53 -9.27
N CYS A 43 12.72 6.78 -8.10
CA CYS A 43 13.41 6.76 -6.81
C CYS A 43 12.93 5.64 -5.87
N GLY A 44 12.16 4.68 -6.40
CA GLY A 44 11.64 3.52 -5.69
C GLY A 44 12.54 2.30 -5.88
N GLN A 45 12.68 1.48 -4.84
CA GLN A 45 13.34 0.20 -4.91
C GLN A 45 12.51 -0.83 -4.15
N PHE A 46 11.91 -1.78 -4.86
CA PHE A 46 11.26 -2.92 -4.24
C PHE A 46 12.28 -3.81 -3.53
N ILE A 47 11.92 -4.33 -2.35
CA ILE A 47 12.79 -5.20 -1.55
C ILE A 47 12.15 -6.58 -1.40
N ALA A 48 10.95 -6.65 -0.84
CA ALA A 48 10.27 -7.92 -0.58
C ALA A 48 8.77 -7.73 -0.30
N VAL A 49 8.03 -8.82 -0.32
CA VAL A 49 6.71 -8.92 0.34
C VAL A 49 6.87 -9.86 1.54
N PHE A 50 6.40 -9.42 2.71
CA PHE A 50 6.35 -10.22 3.92
C PHE A 50 4.92 -10.65 4.19
N ASP A 51 4.69 -11.96 4.28
CA ASP A 51 3.39 -12.53 4.63
C ASP A 51 3.18 -12.49 6.14
N HIS A 52 2.64 -11.37 6.61
CA HIS A 52 2.49 -11.10 8.04
C HIS A 52 1.45 -12.02 8.67
N TYR A 53 0.35 -12.28 7.95
CA TYR A 53 -0.70 -13.18 8.40
C TYR A 53 -0.16 -14.60 8.62
N ALA A 54 0.46 -15.18 7.59
CA ALA A 54 1.02 -16.52 7.68
C ALA A 54 2.10 -16.60 8.78
N HIS A 55 2.94 -15.57 8.91
CA HIS A 55 3.92 -15.49 9.98
C HIS A 55 3.25 -15.53 11.36
N THR A 56 2.29 -14.65 11.64
CA THR A 56 1.62 -14.60 12.94
C THR A 56 0.89 -15.90 13.24
N CYS A 57 0.16 -16.48 12.28
CA CYS A 57 -0.53 -17.77 12.46
C CYS A 57 0.42 -18.94 12.71
N SER A 58 1.69 -18.85 12.33
CA SER A 58 2.69 -19.91 12.58
C SER A 58 3.26 -19.90 13.99
N LEU A 59 3.07 -18.81 14.75
CA LEU A 59 3.61 -18.67 16.10
C LEU A 59 2.75 -19.43 17.12
N PRO A 60 3.34 -20.12 18.11
CA PRO A 60 2.58 -20.84 19.14
C PRO A 60 1.56 -19.98 19.89
N ASP A 61 1.94 -18.73 20.19
CA ASP A 61 1.10 -17.74 20.87
C ASP A 61 0.61 -16.64 19.90
N GLY A 62 0.63 -16.92 18.60
CA GLY A 62 0.19 -16.00 17.57
C GLY A 62 -1.32 -15.80 17.59
N ALA A 63 -1.74 -14.54 17.61
CA ALA A 63 -3.14 -14.16 17.54
C ALA A 63 -3.35 -13.16 16.39
N VAL A 64 -4.37 -13.42 15.58
CA VAL A 64 -4.83 -12.51 14.54
C VAL A 64 -6.29 -12.18 14.86
N GLU A 65 -6.66 -10.91 14.72
CA GLU A 65 -8.05 -10.48 14.90
C GLU A 65 -8.99 -11.24 13.96
N SER A 66 -10.18 -11.56 14.46
CA SER A 66 -11.07 -12.55 13.81
C SER A 66 -11.60 -12.14 12.44
N ASP A 67 -11.58 -10.84 12.15
CA ASP A 67 -12.04 -10.25 10.90
C ASP A 67 -10.94 -10.19 9.82
N ILE A 68 -9.66 -10.36 10.18
CA ILE A 68 -8.54 -10.37 9.24
C ILE A 68 -8.46 -11.74 8.57
N ARG A 69 -8.52 -11.75 7.23
CA ARG A 69 -8.47 -12.96 6.39
C ARG A 69 -7.11 -13.18 5.74
N ALA A 70 -6.42 -12.09 5.40
CA ALA A 70 -5.06 -12.10 4.90
C ALA A 70 -4.40 -10.75 5.20
N ALA A 71 -3.07 -10.73 5.39
CA ALA A 71 -2.33 -9.50 5.65
C ALA A 71 -0.87 -9.64 5.23
N LYS A 72 -0.38 -8.68 4.44
CA LYS A 72 1.00 -8.65 3.96
C LYS A 72 1.59 -7.25 4.07
N ASN A 73 2.90 -7.18 4.19
CA ASN A 73 3.66 -5.94 4.08
C ASN A 73 4.46 -5.93 2.77
N VAL A 74 4.29 -4.90 1.95
CA VAL A 74 5.16 -4.61 0.82
C VAL A 74 6.32 -3.75 1.32
N LEU A 75 7.53 -4.29 1.31
CA LEU A 75 8.76 -3.63 1.78
C LEU A 75 9.52 -3.01 0.61
N PHE A 76 9.88 -1.74 0.75
CA PHE A 76 10.57 -0.98 -0.29
C PHE A 76 11.34 0.20 0.28
N CYS A 77 12.29 0.73 -0.47
CA CYS A 77 12.94 1.99 -0.12
C CYS A 77 12.55 3.09 -1.09
N PHE A 78 12.53 4.32 -0.56
CA PHE A 78 12.29 5.54 -1.31
C PHE A 78 13.29 6.57 -0.83
N GLY A 79 14.07 7.17 -1.74
CA GLY A 79 14.97 8.25 -1.34
C GLY A 79 16.08 8.55 -2.32
N LEU A 80 16.35 9.84 -2.47
CA LEU A 80 17.49 10.36 -3.22
C LEU A 80 18.74 10.54 -2.35
N THR A 81 18.54 10.63 -1.03
CA THR A 81 19.60 10.99 -0.08
C THR A 81 19.56 10.11 1.17
N LEU A 82 20.73 9.98 1.81
CA LEU A 82 20.91 9.33 3.11
C LEU A 82 21.60 10.35 4.04
N PRO A 83 20.84 11.26 4.68
CA PRO A 83 21.42 12.43 5.35
C PRO A 83 22.17 12.11 6.65
N SER A 84 21.88 10.98 7.29
CA SER A 84 22.58 10.50 8.50
C SER A 84 22.46 8.98 8.62
N ALA A 85 23.26 8.35 9.48
CA ALA A 85 23.21 6.90 9.69
C ALA A 85 21.94 6.48 10.47
N GLU A 86 21.46 7.33 11.37
CA GLU A 86 20.28 7.09 12.21
C GLU A 86 19.01 6.91 11.40
N ILE A 87 18.91 7.50 10.20
CA ILE A 87 17.74 7.34 9.33
C ILE A 87 17.57 5.89 8.85
N LEU A 88 18.62 5.06 8.91
CA LEU A 88 18.52 3.63 8.62
C LEU A 88 17.62 2.91 9.63
N GLY A 89 17.44 3.44 10.84
CA GLY A 89 16.46 2.91 11.81
C GLY A 89 15.01 3.19 11.44
N LEU A 90 14.75 4.10 10.48
CA LEU A 90 13.42 4.44 9.97
C LEU A 90 13.18 3.93 8.53
N ARG A 91 14.10 3.10 8.01
CA ARG A 91 14.06 2.50 6.67
C ARG A 91 14.20 0.97 6.81
N PRO A 92 13.67 0.16 5.87
CA PRO A 92 12.90 0.55 4.69
C PRO A 92 11.49 1.07 5.02
N ARG A 93 10.75 1.49 4.00
CA ARG A 93 9.32 1.77 4.08
C ARG A 93 8.52 0.48 3.92
N SER A 94 7.30 0.50 4.42
CA SER A 94 6.35 -0.59 4.29
C SER A 94 4.95 -0.06 4.00
N ILE A 95 4.27 -0.65 3.03
CA ILE A 95 2.81 -0.53 2.86
C ILE A 95 2.19 -1.83 3.37
N GLY A 96 1.31 -1.73 4.36
CA GLY A 96 0.47 -2.82 4.82
C GLY A 96 -0.75 -2.97 3.92
N VAL A 97 -1.08 -4.21 3.58
CA VAL A 97 -2.28 -4.58 2.83
C VAL A 97 -2.96 -5.70 3.59
N ALA A 98 -4.17 -5.46 4.07
CA ALA A 98 -4.97 -6.45 4.78
C ALA A 98 -6.33 -6.62 4.09
N GLU A 99 -6.82 -7.85 4.13
CA GLU A 99 -8.16 -8.22 3.69
C GLU A 99 -9.01 -8.54 4.90
N LEU A 100 -10.14 -7.85 5.01
CA LEU A 100 -11.21 -8.14 5.95
C LEU A 100 -12.39 -8.78 5.20
N ASP A 101 -13.44 -9.13 5.95
CA ASP A 101 -14.64 -9.78 5.37
C ASP A 101 -15.25 -9.04 4.16
N HIS A 102 -15.30 -7.71 4.23
CA HIS A 102 -16.00 -6.89 3.22
C HIS A 102 -15.15 -5.80 2.59
N GLN A 103 -13.87 -5.69 2.94
CA GLN A 103 -13.01 -4.60 2.50
C GLN A 103 -11.53 -4.98 2.50
N PHE A 104 -10.74 -4.22 1.76
CA PHE A 104 -9.30 -4.14 1.93
C PHE A 104 -8.92 -2.92 2.76
N VAL A 105 -7.84 -3.05 3.54
CA VAL A 105 -7.24 -1.97 4.33
C VAL A 105 -5.80 -1.79 3.89
N ILE A 106 -5.47 -0.60 3.41
CA ILE A 106 -4.13 -0.21 3.01
C ILE A 106 -3.65 0.81 4.03
N SER A 107 -2.46 0.59 4.61
CA SER A 107 -1.90 1.52 5.60
C SER A 107 -0.40 1.67 5.47
N PHE A 108 0.09 2.89 5.69
CA PHE A 108 1.53 3.18 5.70
C PHE A 108 1.84 4.42 6.53
N MET A 109 3.02 4.41 7.15
CA MET A 109 3.48 5.51 7.98
C MET A 109 3.94 6.69 7.11
N GLU A 110 3.60 7.90 7.54
CA GLU A 110 4.11 9.13 6.92
C GLU A 110 5.65 9.13 6.95
N ALA A 111 6.26 9.33 5.78
CA ALA A 111 7.69 9.52 5.65
C ALA A 111 8.06 11.00 5.90
N PRO A 112 9.28 11.29 6.38
CA PRO A 112 9.77 12.67 6.51
C PRO A 112 9.88 13.45 5.19
N MET A 113 9.74 12.77 4.04
CA MET A 113 9.87 13.39 2.73
C MET A 113 8.49 13.48 2.06
N PRO A 114 7.91 14.70 1.90
CA PRO A 114 6.56 14.88 1.36
C PRO A 114 6.33 14.22 0.00
N LEU A 115 7.34 14.23 -0.88
CA LEU A 115 7.24 13.59 -2.19
C LEU A 115 7.03 12.08 -2.11
N ALA A 116 7.58 11.41 -1.08
CA ALA A 116 7.31 9.99 -0.86
C ALA A 116 5.86 9.77 -0.44
N ASN A 117 5.31 10.65 0.41
CA ASN A 117 3.94 10.55 0.89
C ASN A 117 2.95 10.73 -0.26
N ALA A 118 3.14 11.76 -1.09
CA ALA A 118 2.31 12.00 -2.27
C ALA A 118 2.30 10.79 -3.21
N ALA A 119 3.49 10.22 -3.51
CA ALA A 119 3.56 9.03 -4.36
C ALA A 119 2.82 7.82 -3.76
N MET A 120 2.99 7.53 -2.46
CA MET A 120 2.32 6.41 -1.81
C MET A 120 0.80 6.63 -1.73
N GLU A 121 0.34 7.86 -1.49
CA GLU A 121 -1.07 8.23 -1.49
C GLU A 121 -1.69 8.07 -2.88
N ASP A 122 -1.02 8.59 -3.93
CA ASP A 122 -1.45 8.44 -5.32
C ASP A 122 -1.56 6.96 -5.71
N TRP A 123 -0.59 6.13 -5.34
CA TRP A 123 -0.66 4.69 -5.59
C TRP A 123 -1.82 4.04 -4.82
N ALA A 124 -2.03 4.39 -3.55
CA ALA A 124 -3.14 3.82 -2.79
C ALA A 124 -4.49 4.21 -3.40
N LEU A 125 -4.67 5.48 -3.79
CA LEU A 125 -5.88 5.94 -4.45
C LEU A 125 -6.07 5.31 -5.84
N GLY A 126 -4.99 5.00 -6.55
CA GLY A 126 -5.02 4.29 -7.83
C GLY A 126 -5.50 2.84 -7.77
N LEU A 127 -5.77 2.30 -6.58
CA LEU A 127 -6.49 1.03 -6.42
C LEU A 127 -7.99 1.16 -6.68
N ARG A 128 -8.55 2.36 -6.59
CA ARG A 128 -9.98 2.60 -6.83
C ARG A 128 -10.30 2.41 -8.31
N GLN A 129 -11.43 1.78 -8.62
CA GLN A 129 -11.99 1.82 -9.96
C GLN A 129 -12.17 3.28 -10.37
N THR A 130 -11.61 3.66 -11.52
CA THR A 130 -12.06 4.86 -12.21
C THR A 130 -13.38 4.53 -12.88
N ASP A 131 -14.45 5.26 -12.55
CA ASP A 131 -15.73 5.17 -13.27
C ASP A 131 -15.45 5.14 -14.77
N ALA A 132 -15.87 4.08 -15.45
CA ALA A 132 -15.85 4.04 -16.90
C ALA A 132 -16.67 5.24 -17.39
N GLU A 133 -16.06 6.13 -18.18
CA GLU A 133 -16.83 7.17 -18.88
C GLU A 133 -18.00 6.47 -19.62
N PRO A 134 -19.25 6.95 -19.47
CA PRO A 134 -20.35 6.35 -20.20
C PRO A 134 -20.08 6.46 -21.70
N GLU A 135 -20.07 5.32 -22.39
CA GLU A 135 -19.89 5.19 -23.85
C GLU A 135 -21.06 5.87 -24.59
N ASN A 136 -21.07 7.20 -24.62
CA ASN A 136 -22.02 8.00 -25.38
C ASN A 136 -21.37 8.49 -26.67
N GLY A 137 -21.58 7.75 -27.77
CA GLY A 137 -21.19 8.28 -29.08
C GLY A 137 -21.17 7.31 -30.26
N ARG A 138 -22.16 6.42 -30.44
CA ARG A 138 -22.41 5.87 -31.78
C ARG A 138 -23.33 6.81 -32.55
N PRO A 139 -22.89 7.42 -33.67
CA PRO A 139 -23.81 8.19 -34.51
C PRO A 139 -24.80 7.23 -35.16
N HIS A 140 -26.09 7.45 -34.89
CA HIS A 140 -27.18 6.81 -35.62
C HIS A 140 -27.08 7.23 -37.08
N THR A 141 -26.85 6.27 -37.97
CA THR A 141 -27.04 6.41 -39.41
C THR A 141 -28.47 6.88 -39.67
N ALA A 142 -28.62 8.12 -40.14
CA ALA A 142 -29.87 8.60 -40.70
C ALA A 142 -29.99 8.06 -42.13
N LEU A 143 -30.87 7.07 -42.29
CA LEU A 143 -31.54 6.81 -43.56
C LEU A 143 -32.55 7.95 -43.79
N ILE A 144 -32.37 8.70 -44.87
CA ILE A 144 -33.32 9.08 -45.95
C ILE A 144 -32.68 10.21 -46.74
#